data_AF-A0AA88BCB6-F1
#
_entry.id   AF-A0AA88BCB6-F1
#
_cell.length_a   1.000
_cell.length_b   1.000
_cell.length_c   1.000
_cell.angle_alpha   90.00
_cell.angle_beta   90.00
_cell.angle_gamma   90.00
#
_symmetry.space_group_name_H-M   'P 1'
#
loop_
_entity.id
_entity.type
_entity.pdbx_description
1 polymer ?
#
loop_
_entity_poly.entity_id
_entity_poly.type
_entity_poly.pdbx_seq_one_letter_code
_entity_poly.pdbx_strand_id
1 'polypeptide(L)'
;MTDHPVDLDKHRGMAAQKATDLRRALADVEARVRELREREAELEHRMMTVPAASWPEAAVKARHLLNLYAASLPAEDTRRWSRRCSTTSSGSRARTDGRATLRTRERASNGHLKEEAMTLTSGRYIGHEYDRMIVLFSMQDGGKEIPCAISTTAMDYLERGPQVRPEQREAQFVRLRDRIEARAASKYRATELEGDPRGIVLRGIDFRT
;
A
#
# COMPACT_ATOMS: atom_id res chain seq x y z
N MET A 1 44.82 -40.52 -3.65
CA MET A 1 43.48 -41.14 -3.55
C MET A 1 43.23 -41.45 -2.10
N THR A 2 42.50 -40.59 -1.40
CA THR A 2 42.10 -40.80 0.00
C THR A 2 40.59 -40.96 0.06
N ASP A 3 40.11 -42.14 -0.36
CA ASP A 3 38.71 -42.53 -0.20
C ASP A 3 38.44 -42.80 1.29
N HIS A 4 37.97 -41.76 1.98
CA HIS A 4 37.39 -41.93 3.31
C HIS A 4 35.96 -42.43 3.11
N PRO A 5 35.59 -43.64 3.58
CA PRO A 5 34.26 -44.18 3.40
C PRO A 5 33.25 -43.29 4.13
N VAL A 6 32.29 -42.74 3.37
CA VAL A 6 31.20 -41.94 3.93
C VAL A 6 30.25 -42.88 4.69
N ASP A 7 30.10 -42.64 5.99
CA ASP A 7 29.21 -43.40 6.88
C ASP A 7 27.74 -43.06 6.58
N LEU A 8 27.16 -43.78 5.62
CA LEU A 8 25.79 -43.59 5.12
C LEU A 8 24.71 -43.86 6.19
N ASP A 9 25.02 -44.67 7.21
CA ASP A 9 24.06 -45.07 8.24
C ASP A 9 23.74 -43.89 9.17
N LYS A 10 24.78 -43.14 9.58
CA LYS A 10 24.63 -41.88 10.33
C LYS A 10 23.83 -40.84 9.55
N HIS A 11 24.10 -40.69 8.25
CA HIS A 11 23.36 -39.74 7.42
C HIS A 11 21.88 -40.12 7.25
N ARG A 12 21.54 -41.42 7.17
CA ARG A 12 20.15 -41.90 7.12
C ARG A 12 19.40 -41.63 8.42
N GLY A 13 20.03 -41.87 9.57
CA GLY A 13 19.44 -41.55 10.88
C GLY A 13 19.12 -40.06 11.04
N MET A 14 20.06 -39.19 10.65
CA MET A 14 19.86 -37.73 10.71
C MET A 14 18.80 -37.24 9.71
N ALA A 15 18.71 -37.84 8.52
CA ALA A 15 17.68 -37.49 7.55
C ALA A 15 16.27 -37.87 8.04
N ALA A 16 16.13 -39.06 8.64
CA ALA A 16 14.87 -39.51 9.24
C ALA A 16 14.43 -38.59 10.37
N GLN A 17 15.36 -38.22 11.26
CA GLN A 17 15.11 -37.30 12.38
C GLN A 17 14.65 -35.92 11.87
N LYS A 18 15.38 -35.34 10.91
CA LYS A 18 14.99 -34.05 10.30
C LYS A 18 13.62 -34.12 9.64
N ALA A 19 13.31 -35.20 8.92
CA ALA A 19 12.00 -35.37 8.31
C ALA A 19 10.88 -35.46 9.37
N THR A 20 11.13 -36.07 10.52
CA THR A 20 10.16 -36.08 11.63
C THR A 20 10.01 -34.71 12.28
N ASP A 21 11.11 -33.98 12.48
CA ASP A 21 11.06 -32.65 13.09
C ASP A 21 10.34 -31.64 12.20
N LEU A 22 10.53 -31.72 10.88
CA LEU A 22 9.77 -30.92 9.91
C LEU A 22 8.26 -31.21 9.97
N ARG A 23 7.85 -32.47 10.07
CA ARG A 23 6.42 -32.82 10.20
C ARG A 23 5.82 -32.28 11.51
N ARG A 24 6.56 -32.36 12.62
CA ARG A 24 6.13 -31.76 13.90
C ARG A 24 6.00 -30.25 13.79
N ALA A 25 6.98 -29.57 13.20
CA ALA A 25 6.95 -28.13 13.03
C ALA A 25 5.75 -27.67 12.17
N LEU A 26 5.44 -28.40 11.09
CA LEU A 26 4.26 -28.12 10.27
C LEU A 26 2.96 -28.31 11.07
N ALA A 27 2.86 -29.39 11.86
CA ALA A 27 1.71 -29.62 12.73
C ALA A 27 1.54 -28.51 13.79
N ASP A 28 2.64 -28.04 14.38
CA ASP A 28 2.63 -26.92 15.33
C ASP A 28 2.18 -25.61 14.66
N VAL A 29 2.65 -25.35 13.44
CA VAL A 29 2.22 -24.18 12.65
C VAL A 29 0.73 -24.27 12.33
N GLU A 30 0.25 -25.42 11.86
CA GLU A 30 -1.17 -25.63 11.59
C GLU A 30 -2.04 -25.43 12.83
N ALA A 31 -1.59 -25.93 13.98
CA ALA A 31 -2.27 -25.72 15.26
C ALA A 31 -2.36 -24.24 15.63
N ARG A 32 -1.25 -23.50 15.51
CA ARG A 32 -1.23 -22.04 15.75
C ARG A 32 -2.12 -21.27 14.78
N VAL A 33 -2.18 -21.69 13.51
CA VAL A 33 -3.09 -21.08 12.52
C VAL A 33 -4.55 -21.31 12.89
N ARG A 34 -4.91 -22.50 13.39
CA ARG A 34 -6.27 -22.78 13.89
C ARG A 34 -6.61 -21.90 15.08
N GLU A 35 -5.72 -21.82 16.07
CA GLU A 35 -5.89 -20.97 17.25
C GLU A 35 -6.07 -19.49 16.89
N LEU A 36 -5.31 -18.98 15.90
CA LEU A 36 -5.46 -17.61 15.42
C LEU A 36 -6.83 -17.37 14.77
N ARG A 37 -7.31 -18.31 13.96
CA ARG A 37 -8.64 -18.22 13.33
C ARG A 37 -9.77 -18.26 14.36
N GLU A 38 -9.64 -19.08 15.40
CA GLU A 38 -10.61 -19.13 16.50
C GLU A 38 -10.65 -17.80 17.27
N ARG A 39 -9.49 -17.21 17.57
CA ARG A 39 -9.39 -15.90 18.21
C ARG A 39 -9.98 -14.79 17.35
N GLU A 40 -9.71 -14.80 16.05
CA GLU A 40 -10.27 -13.84 15.11
C GLU A 40 -11.81 -13.95 15.09
N ALA A 41 -12.34 -15.16 14.98
CA ALA A 41 -13.79 -15.40 15.01
C ALA A 41 -14.42 -14.94 16.34
N GLU A 42 -13.74 -15.13 17.47
CA GLU A 42 -14.21 -14.65 18.77
C GLU A 42 -14.24 -13.11 18.83
N LEU A 43 -13.21 -12.44 18.29
CA LEU A 43 -13.16 -10.99 18.22
C LEU A 43 -14.25 -10.43 17.28
N GLU A 44 -14.45 -11.04 16.12
CA GLU A 44 -15.52 -10.68 15.19
C GLU A 44 -16.89 -10.85 15.83
N HIS A 45 -17.12 -11.98 16.51
CA HIS A 45 -18.34 -12.22 17.26
C HIS A 45 -18.56 -11.13 18.32
N ARG A 46 -17.54 -10.83 19.14
CA ARG A 46 -17.61 -9.75 20.14
C ARG A 46 -17.91 -8.39 19.47
N MET A 47 -17.26 -8.07 18.34
CA MET A 47 -17.50 -6.84 17.57
C MET A 47 -18.95 -6.73 17.07
N MET A 48 -19.56 -7.83 16.66
CA MET A 48 -20.96 -7.88 16.20
C MET A 48 -21.98 -7.80 17.35
N THR A 49 -21.68 -8.39 18.51
CA THR A 49 -22.60 -8.37 19.67
C THR A 49 -22.71 -7.01 20.34
N VAL A 50 -21.64 -6.20 20.33
CA VAL A 50 -21.65 -4.85 20.93
C VAL A 50 -22.29 -3.87 19.95
N PRO A 51 -23.36 -3.14 20.34
CA PRO A 51 -23.92 -2.06 19.52
C PRO A 51 -22.86 -0.99 19.25
N ALA A 52 -22.84 -0.44 18.03
CA ALA A 52 -21.91 0.66 17.73
C ALA A 52 -22.22 1.89 18.61
N ALA A 53 -21.22 2.37 19.35
CA ALA A 53 -21.38 3.55 20.20
C ALA A 53 -21.25 4.86 19.42
N SER A 54 -20.71 4.81 18.20
CA SER A 54 -20.45 5.97 17.36
C SER A 54 -20.62 5.67 15.87
N TRP A 55 -20.86 6.72 15.08
CA TRP A 55 -20.97 6.63 13.62
C TRP A 55 -19.71 6.08 12.92
N PRO A 56 -18.47 6.47 13.31
CA PRO A 56 -17.26 5.87 12.75
C PRO A 56 -17.17 4.37 13.00
N GLU A 57 -17.53 3.92 14.21
CA GLU A 57 -17.53 2.50 14.57
C GLU A 57 -18.58 1.73 13.76
N ALA A 58 -19.78 2.31 13.58
CA ALA A 58 -20.83 1.72 12.75
C ALA A 58 -20.40 1.58 11.28
N ALA A 59 -19.69 2.58 10.73
CA ALA A 59 -19.17 2.53 9.37
C ALA A 59 -18.12 1.42 9.19
N VAL A 60 -17.25 1.19 10.18
CA VAL A 60 -16.28 0.09 10.16
C VAL A 60 -17.00 -1.27 10.17
N LYS A 61 -17.98 -1.46 11.05
CA LYS A 61 -18.79 -2.70 11.10
C LYS A 61 -19.54 -2.94 9.78
N ALA A 62 -20.16 -1.90 9.23
CA ALA A 62 -20.85 -1.98 7.94
C ALA A 62 -19.90 -2.34 6.79
N ARG A 63 -18.69 -1.75 6.76
CA ARG A 63 -17.69 -2.08 5.73
C ARG A 63 -17.22 -3.52 5.84
N HIS A 64 -17.03 -4.04 7.05
CA HIS A 64 -16.68 -5.44 7.28
C HIS A 64 -17.76 -6.39 6.73
N LEU A 65 -19.04 -6.13 7.03
CA LEU A 65 -20.18 -6.91 6.48
C LEU A 65 -20.26 -6.84 4.94
N LEU A 66 -20.05 -5.65 4.36
CA LEU A 66 -20.03 -5.48 2.91
C LEU A 66 -18.88 -6.24 2.25
N ASN A 67 -17.70 -6.29 2.88
CA ASN A 67 -16.58 -7.06 2.38
C ASN A 67 -16.84 -8.58 2.45
N LEU A 68 -17.43 -9.06 3.55
CA LEU A 68 -17.87 -10.47 3.67
C LEU A 68 -18.91 -10.83 2.59
N TYR A 69 -19.87 -9.93 2.36
CA TYR A 69 -20.86 -10.12 1.30
C TYR A 69 -20.21 -10.10 -0.10
N ALA A 70 -19.30 -9.16 -0.36
CA ALA A 70 -18.60 -9.08 -1.63
C ALA A 70 -17.76 -10.34 -1.91
N ALA A 71 -17.14 -10.92 -0.87
CA ALA A 71 -16.37 -12.16 -0.98
C ALA A 71 -17.25 -13.41 -1.20
N SER A 72 -18.52 -13.38 -0.78
CA SER A 72 -19.45 -14.50 -1.00
C SER A 72 -20.19 -14.43 -2.35
N LEU A 73 -20.09 -13.30 -3.08
CA LEU A 73 -20.67 -13.17 -4.41
C LEU A 73 -19.86 -13.93 -5.47
N PRO A 74 -20.53 -14.60 -6.43
CA PRO A 74 -19.85 -15.18 -7.58
C PRO A 74 -19.23 -14.09 -8.47
N ALA A 75 -18.16 -14.45 -9.20
CA ALA A 75 -17.34 -13.52 -9.99
C ALA A 75 -18.11 -12.72 -11.08
N GLU A 76 -19.33 -13.12 -11.42
CA GLU A 76 -20.20 -12.43 -12.38
C GLU A 76 -20.87 -11.20 -11.77
N ASP A 77 -21.18 -11.21 -10.47
CA ASP A 77 -21.85 -10.10 -9.79
C ASP A 77 -20.88 -9.00 -9.32
N THR A 78 -19.61 -9.33 -9.09
CA THR A 78 -18.57 -8.33 -8.81
C THR A 78 -18.37 -7.37 -10.01
N ARG A 79 -18.53 -7.87 -11.24
CA ARG A 79 -18.52 -7.06 -12.47
C ARG A 79 -19.79 -6.23 -12.70
N ARG A 80 -20.91 -6.61 -12.09
CA ARG A 80 -22.16 -5.82 -12.08
C ARG A 80 -22.05 -4.67 -11.07
N TRP A 81 -21.43 -4.92 -9.92
CA TRP A 81 -21.17 -3.91 -8.89
C TRP A 81 -20.17 -2.85 -9.37
N SER A 82 -19.06 -3.25 -10.01
CA SER A 82 -18.06 -2.30 -10.52
C SER A 82 -18.60 -1.35 -11.60
N ARG A 83 -19.54 -1.83 -12.45
CA ARG A 83 -20.26 -1.00 -13.42
C ARG A 83 -21.26 -0.04 -12.78
N ARG A 84 -21.83 -0.39 -11.62
CA ARG A 84 -22.78 0.46 -10.89
C ARG A 84 -22.07 1.58 -10.12
N CYS A 85 -20.89 1.32 -9.56
CA CYS A 85 -20.10 2.32 -8.83
C CYS A 85 -19.39 3.34 -9.73
N SER A 86 -19.10 3.01 -10.99
CA SER A 86 -18.47 3.96 -11.93
C SER A 86 -19.43 5.04 -12.44
N THR A 87 -20.74 4.84 -12.34
CA THR A 87 -21.76 5.83 -12.75
C THR A 87 -22.11 6.87 -11.67
N THR A 88 -21.73 6.64 -10.41
CA THR A 88 -22.02 7.58 -9.30
C THR A 88 -20.92 8.63 -9.08
N SER A 89 -19.75 8.50 -9.71
CA SER A 89 -18.65 9.47 -9.59
C SER A 89 -18.77 10.68 -10.53
N SER A 90 -19.66 10.66 -11.51
CA SER A 90 -19.86 11.76 -12.48
C SER A 90 -20.92 12.81 -12.07
N GLY A 91 -21.47 12.72 -10.85
CA GLY A 91 -22.63 13.50 -10.40
C GLY A 91 -22.37 14.61 -9.38
N SER A 92 -21.22 15.29 -9.39
CA SER A 92 -20.95 16.41 -8.45
C SER A 92 -20.21 17.59 -9.09
N ARG A 93 -20.88 18.29 -10.01
CA ARG A 93 -20.58 19.69 -10.37
C ARG A 93 -21.67 20.60 -9.83
N ALA A 94 -21.50 21.08 -8.61
CA ALA A 94 -22.24 22.22 -8.08
C ALA A 94 -21.47 23.51 -8.39
N ARG A 95 -22.17 24.43 -9.05
CA ARG A 95 -21.76 25.77 -9.45
C ARG A 95 -21.53 26.66 -8.24
N THR A 96 -20.47 27.46 -8.27
CA THR A 96 -20.48 28.80 -7.68
C THR A 96 -19.79 29.74 -8.67
N ASP A 97 -20.58 30.70 -9.15
CA ASP A 97 -20.16 31.81 -10.01
C ASP A 97 -20.34 33.08 -9.17
N GLY A 98 -19.33 33.96 -9.13
CA GLY A 98 -19.28 35.04 -8.14
C GLY A 98 -18.15 36.04 -8.35
N ARG A 99 -18.20 36.72 -9.50
CA ARG A 99 -17.53 37.97 -9.91
C ARG A 99 -17.10 38.93 -8.78
N ALA A 100 -15.82 39.33 -8.77
CA ALA A 100 -15.39 40.66 -8.31
C ALA A 100 -14.05 41.07 -8.94
N THR A 101 -14.11 42.04 -9.85
CA THR A 101 -12.99 42.83 -10.35
C THR A 101 -12.58 43.87 -9.31
N LEU A 102 -11.28 44.14 -9.15
CA LEU A 102 -10.70 45.50 -9.18
C LEU A 102 -9.16 45.42 -9.19
N ARG A 103 -8.58 46.19 -10.10
CA ARG A 103 -7.15 46.48 -10.21
C ARG A 103 -6.72 47.35 -9.03
N THR A 104 -5.56 47.04 -8.46
CA THR A 104 -4.66 48.08 -7.95
C THR A 104 -3.23 47.73 -8.36
N ARG A 105 -2.59 48.66 -9.07
CA ARG A 105 -1.16 48.66 -9.33
C ARG A 105 -0.45 48.97 -8.02
N GLU A 106 0.55 48.18 -7.67
CA GLU A 106 1.68 48.71 -6.89
C GLU A 106 2.95 47.95 -7.26
N ARG A 107 3.85 48.66 -7.96
CA ARG A 107 5.26 48.29 -8.09
C ARG A 107 5.93 48.74 -6.79
N ALA A 108 6.61 47.83 -6.11
CA ALA A 108 8.00 47.97 -5.66
C ALA A 108 8.32 46.90 -4.61
N SER A 109 9.37 46.13 -4.91
CA SER A 109 10.43 45.84 -3.93
C SER A 109 10.01 45.26 -2.57
N ASN A 110 9.94 43.93 -2.47
CA ASN A 110 10.65 43.26 -1.39
C ASN A 110 10.90 41.79 -1.74
N GLY A 111 12.18 41.42 -1.76
CA GLY A 111 12.59 40.03 -1.69
C GLY A 111 12.23 39.43 -0.33
N HIS A 112 12.32 38.10 -0.27
CA HIS A 112 11.95 37.20 0.83
C HIS A 112 10.45 36.83 0.88
N LEU A 113 10.21 35.51 1.00
CA LEU A 113 8.95 34.84 1.37
C LEU A 113 7.98 34.37 0.25
N LYS A 114 8.50 33.71 -0.80
CA LYS A 114 7.69 32.76 -1.59
C LYS A 114 8.40 31.43 -1.84
N GLU A 115 9.09 30.94 -0.81
CA GLU A 115 9.75 29.63 -0.83
C GLU A 115 9.37 28.80 0.42
N GLU A 116 8.13 28.92 0.88
CA GLU A 116 7.51 27.99 1.83
C GLU A 116 6.37 27.24 1.13
N ALA A 117 6.69 26.56 0.02
CA ALA A 117 5.70 25.81 -0.76
C ALA A 117 5.85 24.31 -0.47
N MET A 118 5.15 23.84 0.57
CA MET A 118 4.81 22.43 0.85
C MET A 118 5.96 21.45 0.57
N THR A 119 6.90 21.35 1.51
CA THR A 119 7.88 20.27 1.52
C THR A 119 7.17 19.03 2.05
N LEU A 120 6.73 18.14 1.17
CA LEU A 120 6.42 16.79 1.61
C LEU A 120 7.69 16.25 2.28
N THR A 121 7.61 16.01 3.58
CA THR A 121 8.74 15.52 4.37
C THR A 121 8.96 14.05 4.02
N SER A 122 10.25 13.65 4.04
CA SER A 122 10.75 12.34 3.60
C SER A 122 9.87 11.20 4.07
N GLY A 123 9.64 10.24 3.19
CA GLY A 123 8.65 9.20 3.42
C GLY A 123 9.15 7.96 4.16
N ARG A 124 8.27 7.24 4.85
CA ARG A 124 8.56 5.94 5.46
C ARG A 124 8.19 4.82 4.51
N TYR A 125 9.09 3.87 4.29
CA TYR A 125 8.77 2.62 3.58
C TYR A 125 7.81 1.78 4.43
N ILE A 126 6.67 1.39 3.86
CA ILE A 126 5.62 0.61 4.55
C ILE A 126 5.74 -0.87 4.17
N GLY A 127 5.93 -1.17 2.89
CA GLY A 127 6.04 -2.54 2.42
C GLY A 127 5.89 -2.69 0.90
N HIS A 128 6.01 -3.93 0.44
CA HIS A 128 5.84 -4.30 -0.97
C HIS A 128 4.58 -5.15 -1.13
N GLU A 129 3.65 -4.71 -1.96
CA GLU A 129 2.44 -5.45 -2.32
C GLU A 129 2.69 -6.19 -3.64
N TYR A 130 2.95 -7.50 -3.52
CA TYR A 130 3.33 -8.38 -4.63
C TYR A 130 2.24 -8.49 -5.69
N ASP A 131 0.97 -8.57 -5.30
CA ASP A 131 -0.15 -8.76 -6.23
C ASP A 131 -0.38 -7.57 -7.15
N ARG A 132 -0.10 -6.36 -6.64
CA ARG A 132 -0.22 -5.12 -7.40
C ARG A 132 1.11 -4.66 -7.98
N MET A 133 2.21 -5.36 -7.68
CA MET A 133 3.57 -5.00 -8.06
C MET A 133 3.90 -3.55 -7.70
N ILE A 134 3.45 -3.08 -6.54
CA ILE A 134 3.69 -1.73 -6.01
C ILE A 134 4.43 -1.77 -4.68
N VAL A 135 5.27 -0.78 -4.45
CA VAL A 135 5.86 -0.45 -3.16
C VAL A 135 5.04 0.65 -2.52
N LEU A 136 4.60 0.42 -1.29
CA LEU A 136 3.87 1.37 -0.46
C LEU A 136 4.85 2.11 0.44
N PHE A 137 4.73 3.44 0.46
CA PHE A 137 5.46 4.33 1.35
C PHE A 137 4.56 5.49 1.74
N SER A 138 4.73 6.08 2.91
CA SER A 138 3.99 7.29 3.28
C SER A 138 4.87 8.51 3.12
N MET A 139 4.31 9.67 2.81
CA MET A 139 4.96 10.97 2.91
C MET A 139 4.20 11.85 3.91
N GLN A 140 4.86 12.83 4.52
CA GLN A 140 4.20 13.71 5.50
C GLN A 140 4.05 15.13 4.95
N ASP A 141 2.85 15.71 5.09
CA ASP A 141 2.59 17.12 4.78
C ASP A 141 2.13 17.84 6.04
N GLY A 142 3.03 18.56 6.71
CA GLY A 142 2.72 19.39 7.88
C GLY A 142 2.00 18.68 9.04
N GLY A 143 2.13 17.35 9.15
CA GLY A 143 1.45 16.51 10.14
C GLY A 143 0.37 15.56 9.59
N LYS A 144 0.07 15.62 8.29
CA LYS A 144 -0.80 14.65 7.61
C LYS A 144 0.02 13.56 6.94
N GLU A 145 -0.31 12.30 7.23
CA GLU A 145 0.28 11.16 6.52
C GLU A 145 -0.45 10.96 5.18
N ILE A 146 0.31 11.01 4.10
CA ILE A 146 -0.17 10.82 2.74
C ILE A 146 0.30 9.45 2.25
N PRO A 147 -0.63 8.52 1.97
CA PRO A 147 -0.27 7.23 1.43
C PRO A 147 0.24 7.40 -0.01
N CYS A 148 1.43 6.88 -0.28
CA CYS A 148 2.06 6.89 -1.58
C CYS A 148 2.36 5.46 -2.04
N ALA A 149 2.28 5.24 -3.34
CA ALA A 149 2.60 3.97 -3.96
C ALA A 149 3.50 4.22 -5.17
N ILE A 150 4.49 3.37 -5.40
CA ILE A 150 5.28 3.36 -6.63
C ILE A 150 5.30 1.96 -7.24
N SER A 151 5.01 1.84 -8.53
CA SER A 151 5.13 0.56 -9.22
C SER A 151 6.59 0.07 -9.26
N THR A 152 6.81 -1.22 -9.03
CA THR A 152 8.13 -1.86 -9.17
C THR A 152 8.72 -1.66 -10.58
N THR A 153 7.87 -1.68 -11.61
CA THR A 153 8.26 -1.36 -12.99
C THR A 153 8.78 0.06 -13.15
N ALA A 154 8.29 1.03 -12.37
CA ALA A 154 8.81 2.39 -12.37
C ALA A 154 10.17 2.48 -11.70
N MET A 155 10.37 1.75 -10.59
CA MET A 155 11.66 1.67 -9.91
C MET A 155 12.73 1.05 -10.81
N ASP A 156 12.39 -0.05 -11.50
CA ASP A 156 13.29 -0.71 -12.44
C ASP A 156 13.66 0.20 -13.64
N TYR A 157 12.70 1.00 -14.14
CA TYR A 157 12.97 1.99 -15.18
C TYR A 157 13.92 3.11 -14.70
N LEU A 158 13.82 3.51 -13.44
CA LEU A 158 14.65 4.57 -12.86
C LEU A 158 16.12 4.15 -12.65
N GLU A 159 16.36 2.90 -12.28
CA GLU A 159 17.70 2.37 -12.01
C GLU A 159 18.42 1.85 -13.28
N ARG A 160 17.70 1.67 -14.39
CA ARG A 160 18.23 1.12 -15.67
C ARG A 160 19.07 -0.15 -15.45
N GLY A 161 18.57 -1.06 -14.61
CA GLY A 161 19.23 -2.30 -14.23
C GLY A 161 18.32 -3.53 -14.36
N PRO A 162 18.88 -4.74 -14.18
CA PRO A 162 18.08 -5.97 -14.14
C PRO A 162 17.07 -5.92 -12.99
N GLN A 163 15.93 -6.59 -13.19
CA GLN A 163 14.82 -6.61 -12.23
C GLN A 163 15.28 -7.03 -10.84
N VAL A 164 15.19 -6.11 -9.88
CA VAL A 164 15.67 -6.32 -8.50
C VAL A 164 14.76 -7.33 -7.79
N ARG A 165 15.34 -8.22 -6.99
CA ARG A 165 14.56 -9.20 -6.22
C ARG A 165 13.68 -8.50 -5.18
N PRO A 166 12.51 -9.06 -4.81
CA PRO A 166 11.61 -8.46 -3.83
C PRO A 166 12.29 -8.13 -2.48
N GLU A 167 13.20 -9.00 -2.02
CA GLU A 167 14.00 -8.82 -0.81
C GLU A 167 14.92 -7.59 -0.86
N GLN A 168 15.30 -7.16 -2.06
CA GLN A 168 16.20 -6.02 -2.30
C GLN A 168 15.44 -4.75 -2.71
N ARG A 169 14.11 -4.79 -2.77
CA ARG A 169 13.27 -3.64 -3.17
C ARG A 169 13.35 -2.48 -2.20
N GLU A 170 13.48 -2.76 -0.90
CA GLU A 170 13.69 -1.72 0.11
C GLU A 170 15.02 -1.00 -0.13
N ALA A 171 16.11 -1.74 -0.37
CA ALA A 171 17.40 -1.15 -0.69
C ALA A 171 17.37 -0.33 -2.00
N GLN A 172 16.67 -0.82 -3.02
CA GLN A 172 16.42 -0.10 -4.27
C GLN A 172 15.62 1.19 -4.03
N PHE A 173 14.58 1.14 -3.20
CA PHE A 173 13.78 2.30 -2.82
C PHE A 173 14.63 3.35 -2.11
N VAL A 174 15.46 2.94 -1.14
CA VAL A 174 16.37 3.85 -0.42
C VAL A 174 17.33 4.55 -1.37
N ARG A 175 17.88 3.85 -2.37
CA ARG A 175 18.77 4.46 -3.38
C ARG A 175 18.06 5.44 -4.30
N LEU A 176 16.81 5.17 -4.64
CA LEU A 176 16.00 6.01 -5.54
C LEU A 176 15.15 7.04 -4.80
N ARG A 177 15.23 7.10 -3.47
CA ARG A 177 14.35 7.86 -2.58
C ARG A 177 14.18 9.30 -3.03
N ASP A 178 15.28 10.02 -3.23
CA ASP A 178 15.24 11.44 -3.60
C ASP A 178 14.49 11.69 -4.92
N ARG A 179 14.65 10.79 -5.91
CA ARG A 179 13.97 10.89 -7.22
C ARG A 179 12.48 10.55 -7.10
N ILE A 180 12.14 9.55 -6.30
CA ILE A 180 10.77 9.12 -6.04
C ILE A 180 10.02 10.22 -5.28
N GLU A 181 10.61 10.75 -4.22
CA GLU A 181 10.03 11.81 -3.39
C GLU A 181 9.87 13.13 -4.17
N ALA A 182 10.87 13.53 -4.97
CA ALA A 182 10.75 14.70 -5.83
C ALA A 182 9.58 14.56 -6.83
N ARG A 183 9.39 13.37 -7.40
CA ARG A 183 8.28 13.13 -8.32
C ARG A 183 6.93 13.08 -7.61
N ALA A 184 6.88 12.46 -6.43
CA ALA A 184 5.69 12.47 -5.57
C ALA A 184 5.29 13.90 -5.20
N ALA A 185 6.24 14.74 -4.78
CA ALA A 185 5.99 16.15 -4.45
C ALA A 185 5.49 16.94 -5.66
N SER A 186 6.07 16.73 -6.84
CA SER A 186 5.58 17.34 -8.08
C SER A 186 4.14 16.90 -8.41
N LYS A 187 3.80 15.63 -8.21
CA LYS A 187 2.47 15.07 -8.51
C LYS A 187 1.41 15.51 -7.48
N TYR A 188 1.81 15.64 -6.22
CA TYR A 188 1.00 16.21 -5.15
C TYR A 188 0.63 17.66 -5.44
N ARG A 189 1.60 18.48 -5.85
CA ARG A 189 1.36 19.88 -6.26
C ARG A 189 0.46 19.99 -7.48
N ALA A 190 0.49 18.99 -8.38
CA ALA A 190 -0.40 18.91 -9.53
C ALA A 190 -1.83 18.44 -9.17
N THR A 191 -2.11 18.11 -7.91
CA THR A 191 -3.40 17.56 -7.42
C THR A 191 -3.85 16.27 -8.11
N GLU A 192 -2.90 15.49 -8.65
CA GLU A 192 -3.16 14.19 -9.28
C GLU A 192 -3.14 13.07 -8.22
N LEU A 193 -4.12 13.09 -7.32
CA LEU A 193 -4.30 12.06 -6.30
C LEU A 193 -5.22 10.97 -6.82
N GLU A 194 -4.83 9.72 -6.61
CA GLU A 194 -5.52 8.54 -7.10
C GLU A 194 -5.86 7.57 -5.97
N GLY A 195 -7.01 6.91 -6.06
CA GLY A 195 -7.47 5.90 -5.09
C GLY A 195 -8.49 6.39 -4.06
N ASP A 196 -9.00 5.43 -3.29
CA ASP A 196 -9.87 5.63 -2.11
C ASP A 196 -9.30 4.80 -0.94
N PRO A 197 -8.61 5.40 0.06
CA PRO A 197 -8.38 6.83 0.26
C PRO A 197 -7.41 7.45 -0.76
N ARG A 198 -7.55 8.77 -0.98
CA ARG A 198 -6.74 9.54 -1.95
C ARG A 198 -5.26 9.47 -1.61
N GLY A 199 -4.47 8.81 -2.46
CA GLY A 199 -3.02 8.69 -2.33
C GLY A 199 -2.28 9.14 -3.59
N ILE A 200 -0.95 9.17 -3.51
CA ILE A 200 -0.11 9.47 -4.67
C ILE A 200 0.35 8.15 -5.29
N VAL A 201 0.03 7.88 -6.56
CA VAL A 201 0.49 6.67 -7.26
C VAL A 201 1.49 7.07 -8.35
N LEU A 202 2.72 6.57 -8.23
CA LEU A 202 3.81 6.77 -9.17
C LEU A 202 3.94 5.55 -10.09
N ARG A 203 3.72 5.76 -11.38
CA ARG A 203 3.81 4.75 -12.45
C ARG A 203 4.99 5.05 -13.36
N GLY A 204 5.37 4.06 -14.18
CA GLY A 204 6.47 4.23 -15.13
C GLY A 204 6.27 5.42 -16.08
N ILE A 205 5.01 5.76 -16.42
CA ILE A 205 4.68 6.94 -17.24
C ILE A 205 5.04 8.26 -16.56
N ASP A 206 4.99 8.33 -15.23
CA ASP A 206 5.33 9.55 -14.51
C ASP A 206 6.83 9.86 -14.64
N PHE A 207 7.66 8.87 -14.96
CA PHE A 207 9.11 9.04 -15.12
C PHE A 207 9.55 9.08 -16.60
N ARG A 208 8.61 9.01 -17.54
CA ARG A 208 8.87 9.23 -18.97
C ARG A 208 8.83 10.74 -19.21
N THR A 209 10.00 11.38 -19.14
CA THR A 209 10.25 12.68 -19.80
C THR A 209 10.32 12.49 -21.30
#